data_AF-A0A1G2DXC6-F1
#
_entry.id   AF-A0A1G2DXC6-F1
#
_cell.length_a   1.000
_cell.length_b   1.000
_cell.length_c   1.000
_cell.angle_alpha   90.00
_cell.angle_beta   90.00
_cell.angle_gamma   90.00
#
_symmetry.space_group_name_H-M   'P 1'
#
loop_
_entity.id
_entity.type
_entity.pdbx_description
1 polymer ?
#
loop_
_entity_poly.entity_id
_entity_poly.type
_entity_poly.pdbx_seq_one_letter_code
_entity_poly.pdbx_strand_id
1 'polypeptide(L)'
;MSEFIHYIEAASSISDNIFNPAVEGRIRKVSMAALDYVCKLNKGCKLNFEQKKIVGIILTLGKHINDYYDVGSLDSSKYKDLRKEFKRLIPEKNSDFKRYQKELSRVEKQRPLPSHLLGDEEVRFNHIRSYRERVNKLYLSFAFAIALDKPMASYYEDYNSQSEKDIQIFEGFFNSVMAMQVVDDIVGREGDLINDRPSFYTAFCTVDEIQNKTVINDKKTFQNLNVLFSHYYDNANSYSLPELKPILSAVKFTKNIYPKITQLARKYKFLGNIPCIDILTERDRNNL
;
A
#
# COMPACT_ATOMS: atom_id res chain seq x y z
N MET A 1 29.53 -6.47 8.14
CA MET A 1 29.39 -5.13 8.76
C MET A 1 28.37 -4.24 8.03
N SER A 2 28.23 -4.29 6.70
CA SER A 2 27.28 -3.42 5.96
C SER A 2 25.80 -3.72 6.22
N GLU A 3 25.38 -4.99 6.28
CA GLU A 3 23.95 -5.33 6.50
C GLU A 3 23.43 -4.88 7.87
N PHE A 4 24.25 -4.98 8.92
CA PHE A 4 23.85 -4.59 10.28
C PHE A 4 23.52 -3.08 10.37
N ILE A 5 24.27 -2.24 9.65
CA ILE A 5 24.00 -0.80 9.57
C ILE A 5 22.63 -0.53 8.94
N HIS A 6 22.27 -1.27 7.89
CA HIS A 6 20.96 -1.14 7.24
C HIS A 6 19.80 -1.51 8.18
N TYR A 7 19.96 -2.53 9.02
CA TYR A 7 18.96 -2.87 10.04
C TYR A 7 18.83 -1.79 11.12
N ILE A 8 19.93 -1.17 11.56
CA ILE A 8 19.89 -0.05 12.51
C ILE A 8 19.15 1.15 11.91
N GLU A 9 19.47 1.53 10.68
CA GLU A 9 18.85 2.66 10.00
C GLU A 9 17.37 2.43 9.72
N ALA A 10 16.98 1.21 9.36
CA ALA A 10 15.58 0.82 9.20
C ALA A 10 14.82 0.87 10.53
N ALA A 11 15.40 0.33 11.62
CA ALA A 11 14.81 0.39 12.96
C ALA A 11 14.66 1.82 13.47
N SER A 12 15.66 2.67 13.22
CA SER A 12 15.61 4.09 13.54
C SER A 12 14.50 4.81 12.77
N SER A 13 14.36 4.52 11.47
CA SER A 13 13.29 5.09 10.64
C SER A 13 11.89 4.63 11.10
N ILE A 14 11.75 3.39 11.56
CA ILE A 14 10.51 2.88 12.17
C ILE A 14 10.21 3.63 13.46
N SER A 15 11.17 3.72 14.37
CA SER A 15 11.01 4.43 15.65
C SER A 15 10.56 5.88 15.43
N ASP A 16 11.21 6.61 14.53
CA ASP A 16 10.91 8.02 14.26
C ASP A 16 9.48 8.22 13.70
N ASN A 17 8.95 7.25 12.96
CA ASN A 17 7.66 7.38 12.28
C ASN A 17 6.50 6.70 13.01
N ILE A 18 6.75 5.74 13.90
CA ILE A 18 5.72 5.17 14.79
C ILE A 18 5.14 6.26 15.69
N PHE A 19 5.97 7.18 16.16
CA PHE A 19 5.55 8.30 17.02
C PHE A 19 5.25 9.59 16.25
N ASN A 20 5.30 9.58 14.92
CA ASN A 20 5.06 10.77 14.11
C ASN A 20 3.57 11.16 14.14
N PRO A 21 3.22 12.36 14.64
CA PRO A 21 1.84 12.82 14.71
C PRO A 21 1.28 13.27 13.36
N ALA A 22 2.12 13.55 12.37
CA ALA A 22 1.71 14.04 11.04
C ALA A 22 1.11 12.93 10.15
N VAL A 23 1.15 11.67 10.58
CA VAL A 23 0.66 10.52 9.82
C VAL A 23 -0.23 9.67 10.72
N GLU A 24 -1.54 9.71 10.48
CA GLU A 24 -2.49 8.88 11.21
C GLU A 24 -2.51 7.46 10.63
N GLY A 25 -2.67 6.42 11.45
CA GLY A 25 -2.81 5.03 11.00
C GLY A 25 -1.49 4.27 10.77
N ARG A 26 -1.42 3.03 11.30
CA ARG A 26 -0.19 2.21 11.35
C ARG A 26 0.41 1.91 9.99
N ILE A 27 -0.40 1.51 9.01
CA ILE A 27 0.07 1.21 7.66
C ILE A 27 0.77 2.43 7.05
N ARG A 28 0.18 3.63 7.19
CA ARG A 28 0.78 4.87 6.68
C ARG A 28 2.06 5.24 7.43
N LYS A 29 2.13 5.01 8.75
CA LYS A 29 3.36 5.19 9.54
C LYS A 29 4.47 4.24 9.10
N VAL A 30 4.15 2.99 8.76
CA VAL A 30 5.10 2.01 8.22
C VAL A 30 5.53 2.40 6.80
N SER A 31 4.62 2.83 5.93
CA SER A 31 4.95 3.38 4.61
C SER A 31 5.87 4.60 4.74
N MET A 32 5.61 5.48 5.71
CA MET A 32 6.48 6.62 6.00
C MET A 32 7.86 6.17 6.47
N ALA A 33 7.94 5.22 7.41
CA ALA A 33 9.21 4.67 7.88
C ALA A 33 10.05 4.08 6.74
N ALA A 34 9.39 3.37 5.83
CA ALA A 34 10.05 2.76 4.69
C ALA A 34 10.52 3.81 3.66
N LEU A 35 9.72 4.86 3.40
CA LEU A 35 10.12 6.00 2.57
C LEU A 35 11.26 6.82 3.21
N ASP A 36 11.22 7.01 4.53
CA ASP A 36 12.23 7.72 5.31
C ASP A 36 13.58 6.99 5.24
N TYR A 37 13.53 5.66 5.36
CA TYR A 37 14.69 4.79 5.18
C TYR A 37 15.23 4.85 3.74
N VAL A 38 14.36 4.74 2.72
CA VAL A 38 14.79 4.88 1.32
C VAL A 38 15.42 6.26 1.05
N CYS A 39 14.87 7.33 1.61
CA CYS A 39 15.44 8.67 1.51
C CYS A 39 16.84 8.73 2.14
N LYS A 40 17.02 8.16 3.33
CA LYS A 40 18.31 8.05 4.01
C LYS A 40 19.35 7.34 3.15
N LEU A 41 18.95 6.29 2.44
CA LEU A 41 19.84 5.52 1.57
C LEU A 41 20.24 6.29 0.29
N ASN A 42 19.30 7.03 -0.31
CA ASN A 42 19.54 7.73 -1.57
C ASN A 42 20.20 9.11 -1.40
N LYS A 43 19.82 9.85 -0.36
CA LYS A 43 20.28 11.24 -0.13
C LYS A 43 21.27 11.37 1.04
N GLY A 44 21.49 10.30 1.80
CA GLY A 44 22.26 10.35 3.05
C GLY A 44 21.51 10.99 4.22
N CYS A 45 20.30 11.51 3.99
CA CYS A 45 19.45 12.16 4.99
C CYS A 45 18.02 11.61 4.97
N LYS A 46 17.40 11.59 6.15
CA LYS A 46 15.98 11.24 6.35
C LYS A 46 15.07 12.36 5.83
N LEU A 47 13.80 12.04 5.63
CA LEU A 47 12.76 13.01 5.34
C LEU A 47 12.66 14.02 6.49
N ASN A 48 12.66 15.30 6.15
CA ASN A 48 12.41 16.35 7.13
C ASN A 48 10.92 16.38 7.53
N PHE A 49 10.59 17.17 8.55
CA PHE A 49 9.22 17.26 9.06
C PHE A 49 8.20 17.68 7.98
N GLU A 50 8.56 18.64 7.13
CA GLU A 50 7.68 19.13 6.07
C GLU A 50 7.42 18.05 5.01
N GLN A 51 8.45 17.34 4.57
CA GLN A 51 8.32 16.23 3.64
C GLN A 51 7.46 15.10 4.22
N LYS A 52 7.67 14.75 5.50
CA LYS A 52 6.82 13.77 6.21
C LYS A 52 5.37 14.22 6.25
N LYS A 53 5.12 15.50 6.50
CA LYS A 53 3.77 16.08 6.49
C LYS A 53 3.13 16.02 5.10
N ILE A 54 3.87 16.40 4.05
CA ILE A 54 3.37 16.40 2.66
C ILE A 54 3.06 14.99 2.19
N VAL A 55 3.97 14.04 2.43
CA VAL A 55 3.74 12.62 2.13
C VAL A 55 2.53 12.13 2.92
N GLY A 56 2.41 12.44 4.22
CA GLY A 56 1.24 12.10 5.03
C GLY A 56 -0.10 12.61 4.45
N ILE A 57 -0.12 13.85 3.96
CA ILE A 57 -1.28 14.44 3.27
C ILE A 57 -1.61 13.65 2.01
N ILE A 58 -0.63 13.29 1.20
CA ILE A 58 -0.85 12.48 -0.01
C ILE A 58 -1.39 11.11 0.34
N LEU A 59 -0.82 10.47 1.37
CA LEU A 59 -1.27 9.15 1.77
C LEU A 59 -2.74 9.18 2.20
N THR A 60 -3.16 10.29 2.84
CA THR A 60 -4.52 10.54 3.30
C THR A 60 -5.46 10.93 2.15
N LEU A 61 -5.01 11.75 1.21
CA LEU A 61 -5.76 12.09 -0.01
C LEU A 61 -6.05 10.84 -0.85
N GLY A 62 -5.07 9.93 -0.97
CA GLY A 62 -5.27 8.63 -1.61
C GLY A 62 -6.35 7.79 -0.92
N LYS A 63 -6.36 7.74 0.42
CA LYS A 63 -7.44 7.08 1.17
C LYS A 63 -8.81 7.69 0.84
N HIS A 64 -8.96 9.01 0.90
CA HIS A 64 -10.25 9.65 0.64
C HIS A 64 -10.76 9.41 -0.78
N ILE A 65 -9.87 9.32 -1.77
CA ILE A 65 -10.25 8.98 -3.13
C ILE A 65 -10.70 7.52 -3.21
N ASN A 66 -9.98 6.60 -2.57
CA ASN A 66 -10.41 5.20 -2.46
C ASN A 66 -11.77 5.09 -1.75
N ASP A 67 -11.99 5.78 -0.63
CA ASP A 67 -13.26 5.78 0.10
C ASP A 67 -14.43 6.27 -0.80
N TYR A 68 -14.20 7.28 -1.65
CA TYR A 68 -15.20 7.72 -2.63
C TYR A 68 -15.58 6.61 -3.62
N TYR A 69 -14.59 5.90 -4.16
CA TYR A 69 -14.84 4.81 -5.12
C TYR A 69 -15.30 3.51 -4.46
N ASP A 70 -14.94 3.26 -3.20
CA ASP A 70 -15.22 2.03 -2.45
C ASP A 70 -16.61 2.04 -1.82
N VAL A 71 -17.08 3.19 -1.33
CA VAL A 71 -18.34 3.28 -0.56
C VAL A 71 -19.20 4.49 -0.95
N GLY A 72 -18.82 5.23 -2.01
CA GLY A 72 -19.57 6.39 -2.48
C GLY A 72 -19.51 7.61 -1.55
N SER A 73 -18.78 7.52 -0.43
CA SER A 73 -18.71 8.58 0.58
C SER A 73 -17.40 9.36 0.45
N LEU A 74 -17.45 10.50 -0.25
CA LEU A 74 -16.39 11.50 -0.15
C LEU A 74 -16.77 12.52 0.91
N ASP A 75 -16.01 12.60 2.00
CA ASP A 75 -16.01 13.81 2.83
C ASP A 75 -15.36 14.95 2.03
N SER A 76 -16.21 15.64 1.27
CA SER A 76 -15.76 16.68 0.35
C SER A 76 -15.10 17.86 1.07
N SER A 77 -15.39 18.08 2.36
CA SER A 77 -14.82 19.15 3.16
C SER A 77 -13.37 18.83 3.52
N LYS A 78 -13.12 17.68 4.16
CA LYS A 78 -11.77 17.21 4.51
C LYS A 78 -10.88 17.06 3.28
N TYR A 79 -11.43 16.53 2.18
CA TYR A 79 -10.68 16.39 0.93
C TYR A 79 -10.26 17.75 0.36
N LYS A 80 -11.16 18.74 0.34
CA LYS A 80 -10.85 20.10 -0.14
C LYS A 80 -9.80 20.78 0.74
N ASP A 81 -9.86 20.59 2.06
CA ASP A 81 -8.94 21.20 2.99
C ASP A 81 -7.54 20.59 2.89
N LEU A 82 -7.43 19.26 2.84
CA LEU A 82 -6.15 18.58 2.57
C LEU A 82 -5.53 18.99 1.24
N ARG A 83 -6.36 19.18 0.20
CA ARG A 83 -5.89 19.65 -1.11
C ARG A 83 -5.39 21.10 -1.06
N LYS A 84 -6.08 21.99 -0.32
CA LYS A 84 -5.62 23.36 -0.11
C LYS A 84 -4.31 23.38 0.65
N GLU A 85 -4.20 22.58 1.70
CA GLU A 85 -2.99 22.46 2.50
C GLU A 85 -1.82 21.94 1.67
N PHE A 86 -2.02 20.87 0.87
CA PHE A 86 -1.00 20.37 -0.05
C PHE A 86 -0.47 21.47 -0.98
N LYS A 87 -1.37 22.21 -1.64
CA LYS A 87 -0.99 23.30 -2.57
C LYS A 87 -0.23 24.43 -1.88
N ARG A 88 -0.52 24.69 -0.61
CA ARG A 88 0.16 25.71 0.18
C ARG A 88 1.58 25.26 0.58
N LEU A 89 1.74 23.99 0.91
CA LEU A 89 3.02 23.44 1.38
C LEU A 89 4.01 23.19 0.25
N ILE A 90 3.53 22.82 -0.95
CA ILE A 90 4.42 22.46 -2.07
C ILE A 90 3.85 22.92 -3.43
N PRO A 91 3.71 24.25 -3.64
CA PRO A 91 3.07 24.81 -4.83
C PRO A 91 3.72 24.35 -6.15
N GLU A 92 5.03 24.11 -6.15
CA GLU A 92 5.81 23.65 -7.29
C GLU A 92 5.45 22.23 -7.76
N LYS A 93 4.90 21.37 -6.89
CA LYS A 93 4.41 20.02 -7.27
C LYS A 93 2.93 19.99 -7.65
N ASN A 94 2.27 21.14 -7.79
CA ASN A 94 0.85 21.19 -8.15
C ASN A 94 0.56 20.65 -9.55
N SER A 95 1.52 20.73 -10.49
CA SER A 95 1.44 20.09 -11.80
C SER A 95 1.40 18.56 -11.68
N ASP A 96 2.34 17.98 -10.92
CA ASP A 96 2.41 16.55 -10.62
C ASP A 96 1.16 16.07 -9.90
N PHE A 97 0.65 16.84 -8.94
CA PHE A 97 -0.59 16.51 -8.25
C PHE A 97 -1.81 16.50 -9.18
N LYS A 98 -1.96 17.51 -10.06
CA LYS A 98 -3.04 17.52 -11.07
C LYS A 98 -2.93 16.30 -11.99
N ARG A 99 -1.72 15.94 -12.38
CA ARG A 99 -1.46 14.76 -13.22
C ARG A 99 -1.81 13.47 -12.48
N TYR A 100 -1.38 13.30 -11.23
CA TYR A 100 -1.78 12.21 -10.36
C TYR A 100 -3.31 12.08 -10.27
N GLN A 101 -4.02 13.18 -10.00
CA GLN A 101 -5.49 13.18 -9.94
C GLN A 101 -6.13 12.73 -11.25
N LYS A 102 -5.61 13.21 -12.39
CA LYS A 102 -6.12 12.84 -13.72
C LYS A 102 -5.92 11.34 -14.00
N GLU A 103 -4.72 10.82 -13.75
CA GLU A 103 -4.40 9.42 -13.97
C GLU A 103 -5.17 8.50 -13.03
N LEU A 104 -5.29 8.87 -11.76
CA LEU A 104 -6.07 8.10 -10.79
C LEU A 104 -7.54 8.03 -11.22
N SER A 105 -8.14 9.17 -11.61
CA SER A 105 -9.51 9.17 -12.13
C SER A 105 -9.66 8.28 -13.36
N ARG A 106 -8.66 8.22 -14.24
CA ARG A 106 -8.68 7.35 -15.43
C ARG A 106 -8.63 5.87 -15.04
N VAL A 107 -7.77 5.50 -14.09
CA VAL A 107 -7.65 4.12 -13.60
C VAL A 107 -8.91 3.69 -12.85
N GLU A 108 -9.46 4.54 -11.97
CA GLU A 108 -10.67 4.26 -11.20
C GLU A 108 -11.93 4.17 -12.08
N LYS A 109 -12.01 4.92 -13.19
CA LYS A 109 -13.09 4.74 -14.18
C LYS A 109 -13.06 3.38 -14.87
N GLN A 110 -11.92 2.70 -14.87
CA GLN A 110 -11.71 1.37 -15.41
C GLN A 110 -11.68 0.30 -14.30
N ARG A 111 -12.12 0.65 -13.10
CA ARG A 111 -12.08 -0.23 -11.93
C ARG A 111 -12.86 -1.51 -12.21
N PRO A 112 -12.22 -2.69 -12.13
CA PRO A 112 -12.92 -3.96 -12.27
C PRO A 112 -13.81 -4.18 -11.05
N LEU A 113 -15.02 -4.68 -11.30
CA LEU A 113 -15.92 -5.17 -10.26
C LEU A 113 -15.85 -6.71 -10.27
N PRO A 114 -15.38 -7.35 -9.19
CA PRO A 114 -15.28 -8.80 -9.12
C PRO A 114 -16.58 -9.51 -9.50
N SER A 115 -17.73 -9.00 -9.04
CA SER A 115 -19.07 -9.52 -9.37
C SER A 115 -19.43 -9.47 -10.86
N HIS A 116 -18.75 -8.65 -11.67
CA HIS A 116 -18.94 -8.59 -13.12
C HIS A 116 -17.96 -9.50 -13.89
N LEU A 117 -17.04 -10.16 -13.19
CA LEU A 117 -15.98 -11.01 -13.74
C LEU A 117 -16.12 -12.46 -13.24
N LEU A 118 -17.34 -12.99 -13.20
CA LEU A 118 -17.64 -14.33 -12.67
C LEU A 118 -17.34 -15.50 -13.61
N GLY A 119 -16.85 -15.22 -14.83
CA GLY A 119 -16.49 -16.25 -15.80
C GLY A 119 -15.15 -16.91 -15.45
N ASP A 120 -14.11 -16.49 -16.15
CA ASP A 120 -12.78 -17.07 -16.06
C ASP A 120 -11.96 -16.47 -14.89
N GLU A 121 -11.48 -17.33 -13.98
CA GLU A 121 -10.61 -16.95 -12.85
C GLU A 121 -9.34 -16.24 -13.33
N GLU A 122 -8.74 -16.69 -14.43
CA GLU A 122 -7.52 -16.09 -14.98
C GLU A 122 -7.80 -14.69 -15.53
N VAL A 123 -8.91 -14.51 -16.25
CA VAL A 123 -9.33 -13.19 -16.74
C VAL A 123 -9.61 -12.25 -15.57
N ARG A 124 -10.38 -12.70 -14.56
CA ARG A 124 -10.66 -11.92 -13.36
C ARG A 124 -9.37 -11.51 -12.65
N PHE A 125 -8.46 -12.46 -12.47
CA PHE A 125 -7.16 -12.22 -11.85
C PHE A 125 -6.35 -11.18 -12.61
N ASN A 126 -6.20 -11.32 -13.92
CA ASN A 126 -5.40 -10.41 -14.73
C ASN A 126 -5.96 -8.98 -14.71
N HIS A 127 -7.28 -8.82 -14.78
CA HIS A 127 -7.94 -7.52 -14.69
C HIS A 127 -7.72 -6.86 -13.32
N ILE A 128 -7.97 -7.59 -12.23
CA ILE A 128 -7.81 -7.06 -10.87
C ILE A 128 -6.33 -6.76 -10.57
N ARG A 129 -5.41 -7.66 -10.94
CA ARG A 129 -3.97 -7.47 -10.77
C ARG A 129 -3.50 -6.23 -11.51
N SER A 130 -3.81 -6.10 -12.80
CA SER A 130 -3.40 -4.95 -13.61
C SER A 130 -3.91 -3.63 -13.02
N TYR A 131 -5.18 -3.61 -12.58
CA TYR A 131 -5.75 -2.46 -11.89
C TYR A 131 -4.97 -2.12 -10.61
N ARG A 132 -4.74 -3.10 -9.73
CA ARG A 132 -4.06 -2.91 -8.44
C ARG A 132 -2.61 -2.45 -8.62
N GLU A 133 -1.90 -3.01 -9.58
CA GLU A 133 -0.54 -2.60 -9.91
C GLU A 133 -0.52 -1.15 -10.43
N ARG A 134 -1.45 -0.76 -11.31
CA ARG A 134 -1.54 0.61 -11.82
C ARG A 134 -1.84 1.63 -10.72
N VAL A 135 -2.80 1.36 -9.84
CA VAL A 135 -3.13 2.25 -8.72
C VAL A 135 -1.95 2.40 -7.77
N ASN A 136 -1.34 1.29 -7.35
CA ASN A 136 -0.21 1.33 -6.43
C ASN A 136 1.01 1.98 -7.05
N LYS A 137 1.35 1.66 -8.31
CA LYS A 137 2.48 2.28 -9.01
C LYS A 137 2.29 3.80 -9.09
N LEU A 138 1.11 4.27 -9.52
CA LEU A 138 0.80 5.70 -9.58
C LEU A 138 1.01 6.43 -8.23
N TYR A 139 0.46 5.86 -7.16
CA TYR A 139 0.56 6.45 -5.82
C TYR A 139 2.00 6.43 -5.28
N LEU A 140 2.70 5.32 -5.43
CA LEU A 140 4.07 5.16 -4.95
C LEU A 140 5.04 6.03 -5.75
N SER A 141 4.87 6.16 -7.07
CA SER A 141 5.65 7.07 -7.91
C SER A 141 5.52 8.52 -7.42
N PHE A 142 4.32 8.95 -7.04
CA PHE A 142 4.11 10.31 -6.53
C PHE A 142 4.71 10.51 -5.13
N ALA A 143 4.55 9.52 -4.24
CA ALA A 143 5.19 9.55 -2.92
C ALA A 143 6.72 9.58 -3.01
N PHE A 144 7.30 8.75 -3.89
CA PHE A 144 8.75 8.72 -4.17
C PHE A 144 9.24 10.03 -4.77
N ALA A 145 8.51 10.59 -5.73
CA ALA A 145 8.84 11.87 -6.35
C ALA A 145 8.96 13.00 -5.31
N ILE A 146 8.11 13.00 -4.29
CA ILE A 146 8.20 14.01 -3.22
C ILE A 146 9.31 13.70 -2.23
N ALA A 147 9.43 12.44 -1.80
CA ALA A 147 10.51 12.03 -0.90
C ALA A 147 11.90 12.34 -1.50
N LEU A 148 12.06 12.03 -2.78
CA LEU A 148 13.32 12.18 -3.50
C LEU A 148 13.47 13.52 -4.22
N ASP A 149 12.47 14.40 -4.09
CA ASP A 149 12.40 15.69 -4.78
C ASP A 149 12.73 15.59 -6.28
N LYS A 150 12.03 14.68 -6.95
CA LYS A 150 12.07 14.49 -8.40
C LYS A 150 10.67 14.72 -9.00
N PRO A 151 10.54 14.85 -10.33
CA PRO A 151 9.24 14.85 -10.99
C PRO A 151 8.55 13.48 -10.87
N MET A 152 7.23 13.45 -10.77
CA MET A 152 6.47 12.19 -10.76
C MET A 152 6.73 11.32 -12.00
N ALA A 153 6.92 11.94 -13.16
CA ALA A 153 7.19 11.27 -14.44
C ALA A 153 8.42 10.35 -14.37
N SER A 154 9.40 10.68 -13.52
CA SER A 154 10.63 9.91 -13.32
C SER A 154 10.39 8.49 -12.81
N TYR A 155 9.23 8.21 -12.21
CA TYR A 155 8.92 6.90 -11.62
C TYR A 155 7.65 6.24 -12.19
N TYR A 156 6.89 6.91 -13.06
CA TYR A 156 5.58 6.43 -13.52
C TYR A 156 5.53 6.08 -15.03
N GLU A 157 6.21 6.86 -15.89
CA GLU A 157 6.17 6.66 -17.34
C GLU A 157 7.32 5.76 -17.79
N ASP A 158 8.53 6.33 -17.89
CA ASP A 158 9.56 5.70 -18.72
C ASP A 158 10.90 5.50 -18.01
N TYR A 159 11.01 5.92 -16.74
CA TYR A 159 12.29 5.95 -16.00
C TYR A 159 13.46 6.68 -16.70
N ASN A 160 13.23 7.35 -17.84
CA ASN A 160 14.24 7.91 -18.75
C ASN A 160 15.23 8.90 -18.11
N SER A 161 14.95 9.38 -16.89
CA SER A 161 15.76 10.34 -16.15
C SER A 161 16.38 9.77 -14.87
N GLN A 162 16.28 8.46 -14.63
CA GLN A 162 16.72 7.81 -13.40
C GLN A 162 17.99 6.99 -13.60
N SER A 163 18.81 6.93 -12.54
CA SER A 163 19.92 5.97 -12.49
C SER A 163 19.38 4.55 -12.38
N GLU A 164 20.15 3.56 -12.84
CA GLU A 164 19.79 2.14 -12.67
C GLU A 164 19.53 1.80 -11.19
N LYS A 165 20.33 2.37 -10.28
CA LYS A 165 20.15 2.24 -8.83
C LYS A 165 18.79 2.78 -8.36
N ASP A 166 18.38 3.96 -8.80
CA ASP A 166 17.09 4.56 -8.45
C ASP A 166 15.92 3.67 -8.92
N ILE A 167 16.03 3.11 -10.12
CA ILE A 167 15.02 2.20 -10.70
C ILE A 167 14.91 0.93 -9.86
N GLN A 168 16.04 0.30 -9.54
CA GLN A 168 16.08 -0.90 -8.70
C GLN A 168 15.49 -0.66 -7.32
N ILE A 169 15.78 0.49 -6.69
CA ILE A 169 15.20 0.85 -5.39
C ILE A 169 13.69 1.01 -5.49
N PHE A 170 13.20 1.72 -6.50
CA PHE A 170 11.76 1.93 -6.68
C PHE A 170 11.03 0.61 -6.99
N GLU A 171 11.55 -0.22 -7.89
CA GLU A 171 10.94 -1.51 -8.24
C GLU A 171 10.97 -2.47 -7.05
N GLY A 172 12.07 -2.54 -6.30
CA GLY A 172 12.15 -3.32 -5.07
C GLY A 172 11.14 -2.87 -4.01
N PHE A 173 10.97 -1.55 -3.86
CA PHE A 173 9.97 -0.98 -2.96
C PHE A 173 8.53 -1.26 -3.43
N PHE A 174 8.23 -1.05 -4.71
CA PHE A 174 6.94 -1.33 -5.32
C PHE A 174 6.53 -2.78 -5.08
N ASN A 175 7.41 -3.73 -5.41
CA ASN A 175 7.15 -5.15 -5.22
C ASN A 175 6.99 -5.52 -3.73
N SER A 176 7.75 -4.88 -2.82
CA SER A 176 7.56 -5.05 -1.37
C SER A 176 6.16 -4.60 -0.92
N VAL A 177 5.67 -3.47 -1.45
CA VAL A 177 4.32 -2.98 -1.16
C VAL A 177 3.26 -3.90 -1.75
N MET A 178 3.45 -4.40 -2.98
CA MET A 178 2.53 -5.35 -3.60
C MET A 178 2.44 -6.67 -2.82
N ALA A 179 3.55 -7.20 -2.31
CA ALA A 179 3.56 -8.35 -1.43
C ALA A 179 2.76 -8.08 -0.14
N MET A 180 2.90 -6.89 0.44
CA MET A 180 2.12 -6.49 1.61
C MET A 180 0.62 -6.34 1.32
N GLN A 181 0.24 -5.86 0.13
CA GLN A 181 -1.17 -5.79 -0.28
C GLN A 181 -1.80 -7.18 -0.34
N VAL A 182 -1.06 -8.22 -0.75
CA VAL A 182 -1.56 -9.60 -0.67
C VAL A 182 -1.88 -10.01 0.78
N VAL A 183 -1.04 -9.60 1.74
CA VAL A 183 -1.28 -9.87 3.17
C VAL A 183 -2.49 -9.10 3.69
N ASP A 184 -2.63 -7.83 3.30
CA ASP A 184 -3.77 -6.99 3.66
C ASP A 184 -5.08 -7.56 3.11
N ASP A 185 -5.09 -7.99 1.85
CA ASP A 185 -6.25 -8.59 1.18
C ASP A 185 -6.63 -9.96 1.80
N ILE A 186 -5.65 -10.75 2.27
CA ILE A 186 -5.93 -11.97 3.06
C ILE A 186 -6.68 -11.62 4.35
N VAL A 187 -6.27 -10.56 5.04
CA VAL A 187 -6.86 -10.16 6.31
C VAL A 187 -8.23 -9.55 6.07
N GLY A 188 -8.35 -8.57 5.19
CA GLY A 188 -9.58 -7.80 4.96
C GLY A 188 -10.58 -8.41 3.97
N ARG A 189 -10.35 -9.65 3.51
CA ARG A 189 -11.18 -10.40 2.55
C ARG A 189 -12.70 -10.31 2.73
N GLU A 190 -13.18 -10.33 3.98
CA GLU A 190 -14.63 -10.25 4.28
C GLU A 190 -15.19 -8.89 3.84
N GLY A 191 -14.51 -7.80 4.22
CA GLY A 191 -14.90 -6.45 3.80
C GLY A 191 -14.72 -6.22 2.30
N ASP A 192 -13.74 -6.87 1.67
CA ASP A 192 -13.55 -6.76 0.22
C ASP A 192 -14.67 -7.46 -0.57
N LEU A 193 -15.12 -8.64 -0.13
CA LEU A 193 -16.26 -9.34 -0.73
C LEU A 193 -17.58 -8.56 -0.55
N ILE A 194 -17.87 -8.11 0.67
CA ILE A 194 -19.13 -7.42 0.99
C ILE A 194 -19.32 -6.18 0.08
N ASN A 195 -18.23 -5.45 -0.13
CA ASN A 195 -18.20 -4.20 -0.88
C ASN A 195 -17.77 -4.36 -2.36
N ASP A 196 -17.68 -5.60 -2.86
CA ASP A 196 -17.28 -5.90 -4.24
C ASP A 196 -15.99 -5.18 -4.67
N ARG A 197 -14.99 -5.16 -3.77
CA ARG A 197 -13.73 -4.45 -3.99
C ARG A 197 -12.77 -5.33 -4.79
N PRO A 198 -12.12 -4.80 -5.85
CA PRO A 198 -11.07 -5.51 -6.57
C PRO A 198 -9.82 -5.64 -5.69
N SER A 199 -9.75 -6.73 -4.93
CA SER A 199 -8.61 -7.14 -4.12
C SER A 199 -8.03 -8.45 -4.62
N PHE A 200 -6.79 -8.77 -4.25
CA PHE A 200 -6.18 -10.06 -4.62
C PHE A 200 -6.95 -11.25 -4.08
N TYR A 201 -7.68 -11.09 -2.97
CA TYR A 201 -8.59 -12.11 -2.50
C TYR A 201 -9.73 -12.32 -3.50
N THR A 202 -10.43 -11.25 -3.88
CA THR A 202 -11.55 -11.33 -4.85
C THR A 202 -11.13 -11.75 -6.26
N ALA A 203 -9.83 -11.66 -6.56
CA ALA A 203 -9.26 -12.21 -7.79
C ALA A 203 -9.28 -13.74 -7.82
N PHE A 204 -9.02 -14.39 -6.69
CA PHE A 204 -8.85 -15.85 -6.59
C PHE A 204 -9.98 -16.59 -5.88
N CYS A 205 -10.89 -15.88 -5.21
CA CYS A 205 -12.01 -16.52 -4.53
C CYS A 205 -12.95 -17.18 -5.54
N THR A 206 -13.76 -18.11 -5.04
CA THR A 206 -14.72 -18.84 -5.87
C THR A 206 -15.87 -17.93 -6.32
N VAL A 207 -16.59 -18.35 -7.36
CA VAL A 207 -17.80 -17.64 -7.83
C VAL A 207 -18.85 -17.60 -6.72
N ASP A 208 -19.01 -18.70 -5.98
CA ASP A 208 -19.94 -18.80 -4.86
C ASP A 208 -19.64 -17.78 -3.76
N GLU A 209 -18.37 -17.53 -3.44
CA GLU A 209 -17.99 -16.50 -2.45
C GLU A 209 -18.36 -15.09 -2.89
N ILE A 210 -18.16 -14.77 -4.18
CA ILE A 210 -18.50 -13.44 -4.73
C ILE A 210 -20.01 -13.25 -4.74
N GLN A 211 -20.77 -14.24 -5.22
CA GLN A 211 -22.23 -14.16 -5.32
C GLN A 211 -22.90 -14.10 -3.95
N ASN A 212 -22.43 -14.90 -3.00
CA ASN A 212 -23.00 -14.96 -1.65
C ASN A 212 -22.35 -13.95 -0.68
N LYS A 213 -21.37 -13.16 -1.13
CA LYS A 213 -20.61 -12.20 -0.32
C LYS A 213 -20.11 -12.78 1.00
N THR A 214 -19.73 -14.05 0.97
CA THR A 214 -19.38 -14.81 2.16
C THR A 214 -18.06 -15.52 1.91
N VAL A 215 -17.13 -15.42 2.85
CA VAL A 215 -15.83 -16.10 2.77
C VAL A 215 -16.02 -17.59 2.97
N ILE A 216 -15.50 -18.37 2.02
CA ILE A 216 -15.30 -19.81 2.17
C ILE A 216 -13.80 -19.99 2.36
N ASN A 217 -13.39 -20.72 3.41
CA ASN A 217 -11.96 -20.95 3.67
C ASN A 217 -11.39 -21.99 2.67
N ASP A 218 -11.40 -21.65 1.39
CA ASP A 218 -10.95 -22.51 0.32
C ASP A 218 -9.42 -22.58 0.25
N LYS A 219 -8.90 -23.81 0.21
CA LYS A 219 -7.47 -24.06 0.23
C LYS A 219 -6.77 -23.56 -1.04
N LYS A 220 -7.44 -23.63 -2.20
CA LYS A 220 -6.87 -23.21 -3.48
C LYS A 220 -6.70 -21.70 -3.52
N THR A 221 -7.69 -20.92 -3.08
CA THR A 221 -7.59 -19.45 -2.98
C THR A 221 -6.39 -19.01 -2.13
N PHE A 222 -6.20 -19.61 -0.94
CA PHE A 222 -5.03 -19.28 -0.11
C PHE A 222 -3.69 -19.72 -0.73
N GLN A 223 -3.67 -20.85 -1.44
CA GLN A 223 -2.48 -21.31 -2.14
C GLN A 223 -2.09 -20.34 -3.26
N ASN A 224 -3.06 -19.88 -4.06
CA ASN A 224 -2.85 -18.87 -5.10
C ASN A 224 -2.36 -17.53 -4.53
N LEU A 225 -2.95 -17.06 -3.41
CA LEU A 225 -2.48 -15.87 -2.70
C LEU A 225 -1.04 -16.03 -2.20
N ASN A 226 -0.66 -17.21 -1.70
CA ASN A 226 0.73 -17.46 -1.29
C ASN A 226 1.70 -17.44 -2.49
N VAL A 227 1.31 -18.01 -3.63
CA VAL A 227 2.10 -17.97 -4.87
C VAL A 227 2.29 -16.52 -5.32
N LEU A 228 1.23 -15.71 -5.30
CA LEU A 228 1.29 -14.30 -5.66
C LEU A 228 2.16 -13.48 -4.70
N PHE A 229 2.06 -13.74 -3.39
CA PHE A 229 2.95 -13.13 -2.41
C PHE A 229 4.42 -13.44 -2.72
N SER A 230 4.74 -14.72 -2.97
CA SER A 230 6.11 -15.14 -3.31
C SER A 230 6.58 -14.47 -4.60
N HIS A 231 5.73 -14.36 -5.62
CA HIS A 231 6.08 -13.65 -6.86
C HIS A 231 6.53 -12.21 -6.60
N TYR A 232 5.75 -11.42 -5.86
CA TYR A 232 6.15 -10.04 -5.53
C TYR A 232 7.34 -9.99 -4.58
N TYR A 233 7.40 -10.88 -3.59
CA TYR A 233 8.53 -10.95 -2.66
C TYR A 233 9.85 -11.27 -3.38
N ASP A 234 9.84 -12.26 -4.27
CA ASP A 234 11.01 -12.72 -5.00
C ASP A 234 11.46 -11.68 -6.02
N ASN A 235 10.52 -10.98 -6.69
CA ASN A 235 10.85 -9.81 -7.51
C ASN A 235 11.48 -8.69 -6.66
N ALA A 236 10.91 -8.39 -5.50
CA ALA A 236 11.49 -7.38 -4.62
C ALA A 236 12.90 -7.78 -4.16
N ASN A 237 13.13 -9.08 -3.95
CA ASN A 237 14.43 -9.65 -3.60
C ASN A 237 15.41 -9.68 -4.78
N SER A 238 14.96 -9.86 -6.03
CA SER A 238 15.83 -9.81 -7.20
C SER A 238 16.31 -8.37 -7.48
N TYR A 239 15.48 -7.38 -7.15
CA TYR A 239 15.88 -5.97 -7.11
C TYR A 239 16.60 -5.57 -5.81
N SER A 240 16.82 -6.51 -4.87
CA SER A 240 17.36 -6.16 -3.55
C SER A 240 18.85 -5.83 -3.61
N LEU A 241 19.10 -4.54 -3.71
CA LEU A 241 20.29 -3.96 -3.11
C LEU A 241 20.32 -4.36 -1.62
N PRO A 242 21.51 -4.62 -1.02
CA PRO A 242 21.65 -4.91 0.41
C PRO A 242 20.83 -3.99 1.33
N GLU A 243 20.68 -2.75 0.90
CA GLU A 243 19.87 -1.69 1.45
C GLU A 243 18.39 -2.07 1.65
N LEU A 244 17.75 -2.85 0.78
CA LEU A 244 16.32 -3.17 0.87
C LEU A 244 16.00 -4.40 1.75
N LYS A 245 17.02 -5.17 2.15
CA LYS A 245 16.85 -6.40 2.94
C LYS A 245 16.05 -6.21 4.25
N PRO A 246 16.22 -5.13 5.03
CA PRO A 246 15.42 -4.92 6.23
C PRO A 246 13.91 -4.79 5.95
N ILE A 247 13.55 -4.13 4.84
CA ILE A 247 12.14 -4.02 4.41
C ILE A 247 11.60 -5.41 4.06
N LEU A 248 12.33 -6.19 3.27
CA LEU A 248 11.91 -7.55 2.89
C LEU A 248 11.76 -8.48 4.09
N SER A 249 12.70 -8.44 5.05
CA SER A 249 12.60 -9.18 6.31
C SER A 249 11.31 -8.83 7.07
N ALA A 250 10.95 -7.55 7.12
CA ALA A 250 9.69 -7.10 7.75
C ALA A 250 8.45 -7.57 6.97
N VAL A 251 8.47 -7.56 5.64
CA VAL A 251 7.38 -8.08 4.79
C VAL A 251 7.17 -9.58 5.05
N LYS A 252 8.25 -10.37 5.05
CA LYS A 252 8.22 -11.81 5.34
C LYS A 252 7.70 -12.12 6.74
N PHE A 253 8.16 -11.35 7.73
CA PHE A 253 7.67 -11.46 9.11
C PHE A 253 6.15 -11.19 9.17
N THR A 254 5.70 -10.11 8.54
CA THR A 254 4.29 -9.70 8.56
C THR A 254 3.39 -10.75 7.91
N LYS A 255 3.79 -11.33 6.78
CA LYS A 255 3.05 -12.44 6.13
C LYS A 255 2.77 -13.62 7.06
N ASN A 256 3.71 -13.94 7.94
CA ASN A 256 3.62 -15.11 8.81
C ASN A 256 2.80 -14.87 10.08
N ILE A 257 2.76 -13.62 10.53
CA ILE A 257 2.27 -13.26 11.87
C ILE A 257 0.94 -12.53 11.80
N TYR A 258 0.80 -11.56 10.89
CA TYR A 258 -0.36 -10.69 10.84
C TYR A 258 -1.69 -11.43 10.62
N PRO A 259 -1.79 -12.43 9.71
CA PRO A 259 -3.02 -13.20 9.55
C PRO A 259 -3.39 -13.98 10.83
N LYS A 260 -2.42 -14.56 11.53
CA LYS A 260 -2.63 -15.34 12.76
C LYS A 260 -3.11 -14.45 13.90
N ILE A 261 -2.45 -13.31 14.10
CA ILE A 261 -2.81 -12.37 15.15
C ILE A 261 -4.21 -11.77 14.85
N THR A 262 -4.52 -11.46 13.59
CA THR A 262 -5.86 -11.01 13.18
C THR A 262 -6.93 -12.05 13.51
N GLN A 263 -6.71 -13.33 13.17
CA GLN A 263 -7.66 -14.40 13.51
C GLN A 263 -7.88 -14.53 15.01
N LEU A 264 -6.83 -14.40 15.83
CA LEU A 264 -6.95 -14.37 17.29
C LEU A 264 -7.79 -13.17 17.75
N ALA A 265 -7.58 -11.98 17.18
CA ALA A 265 -8.36 -10.80 17.51
C ALA A 265 -9.85 -10.94 17.14
N ARG A 266 -10.17 -11.58 16.00
CA ARG A 266 -11.57 -11.90 15.62
C ARG A 266 -12.21 -12.88 16.61
N LYS A 267 -11.45 -13.90 17.03
CA LYS A 267 -11.92 -14.92 17.98
C LYS A 267 -12.12 -14.35 19.37
N TYR A 268 -11.25 -13.44 19.81
CA TYR A 268 -11.23 -12.89 21.15
C TYR A 268 -11.39 -11.37 21.09
N LYS A 269 -12.63 -10.89 21.07
CA LYS A 269 -12.98 -9.45 20.90
C LYS A 269 -12.25 -8.51 21.86
N PHE A 270 -11.88 -8.97 23.07
CA PHE A 270 -11.10 -8.15 24.02
C PHE A 270 -9.70 -7.78 23.51
N LEU A 271 -9.08 -8.58 22.64
CA LEU A 271 -7.78 -8.28 22.03
C LEU A 271 -7.85 -7.07 21.10
N GLY A 272 -9.02 -6.79 20.50
CA GLY A 272 -9.25 -5.60 19.67
C GLY A 272 -9.33 -4.29 20.46
N ASN A 273 -9.46 -4.38 21.79
CA ASN A 273 -9.59 -3.24 22.71
C ASN A 273 -8.29 -2.93 23.47
N ILE A 274 -7.19 -3.67 23.22
CA ILE A 274 -5.90 -3.41 23.86
C ILE A 274 -5.27 -2.17 23.19
N PRO A 275 -5.09 -1.03 23.90
CA PRO A 275 -4.71 0.25 23.30
C PRO A 275 -3.35 0.24 22.58
N CYS A 276 -2.46 -0.67 22.97
CA CYS A 276 -1.13 -0.85 22.38
C CYS A 276 -1.12 -1.83 21.19
N ILE A 277 -2.22 -2.52 20.92
CA ILE A 277 -2.32 -3.63 19.98
C ILE A 277 -3.52 -3.38 19.02
N ASP A 278 -3.52 -2.32 18.19
CA ASP A 278 -4.32 -2.32 16.96
C ASP A 278 -3.70 -3.32 15.98
N ILE A 279 -4.17 -4.55 16.11
CA ILE A 279 -3.94 -5.61 15.14
C ILE A 279 -4.82 -5.38 13.92
N LEU A 280 -6.00 -4.80 14.11
CA LEU A 280 -7.02 -4.64 13.10
C LEU A 280 -7.01 -3.20 12.61
N THR A 281 -7.04 -3.00 11.29
CA THR A 281 -7.26 -1.66 10.75
C THR A 281 -8.63 -1.15 11.21
N GLU A 282 -8.85 0.18 11.17
CA GLU A 282 -10.17 0.76 11.44
C GLU A 282 -11.27 0.13 10.55
N ARG A 283 -10.91 -0.16 9.30
CA ARG A 283 -11.71 -0.94 8.34
C ARG A 283 -12.02 -2.35 8.85
N ASP A 284 -11.03 -3.09 9.35
CA ASP A 284 -11.24 -4.45 9.85
C ASP A 284 -12.11 -4.48 11.10
N ARG A 285 -12.00 -3.47 11.98
CA ARG A 285 -12.83 -3.33 13.19
C ARG A 285 -14.30 -3.09 12.88
N ASN A 286 -14.59 -2.27 11.87
CA ASN A 286 -15.97 -1.94 11.50
C ASN A 286 -16.71 -3.11 10.82
N ASN A 287 -16.00 -4.18 10.46
CA ASN A 287 -16.55 -5.37 9.81
C ASN A 287 -16.44 -6.65 10.69
N LEU A 288 -16.13 -6.51 12.00
CA LEU A 288 -16.20 -7.58 13.01
C LEU A 288 -17.62 -7.75 13.57
#